data_AF-A0A7W0YNN0-F1
#
_entry.id   AF-A0A7W0YNN0-F1
#
_cell.length_a   1.000
_cell.length_b   1.000
_cell.length_c   1.000
_cell.angle_alpha   90.00
_cell.angle_beta   90.00
_cell.angle_gamma   90.00
#
_symmetry.space_group_name_H-M   'P 1'
#
loop_
_entity.id
_entity.type
_entity.pdbx_description
1 polymer ?
#
loop_
_entity_poly.entity_id
_entity_poly.type
_entity_poly.pdbx_seq_one_letter_code
_entity_poly.pdbx_strand_id
1 'polypeptide(L)'
;MRVLYCTDTYPPQVNGVSIVTALSVAGLTRLGWECAVLAPRYPRATHAEWGDSVVDGGAAEIIDFPSVSLPRYPEIRLALPKVSSVVELAKRLRPDLVHCETEFGIGRIGQVAAARAGIPLVSSYHTDFARYAEAYGAGWLRAPVSRYIGRFHRRSRRVYT
;
A
#
# COMPACT_ATOMS: atom_id res chain seq x y z
N MET A 1 -4.66 13.23 -14.13
CA MET A 1 -4.30 11.80 -14.13
C MET A 1 -4.96 11.13 -12.95
N ARG A 2 -5.21 9.81 -13.03
CA ARG A 2 -5.79 8.98 -11.97
C ARG A 2 -4.77 7.99 -11.45
N VAL A 3 -4.48 8.03 -10.15
CA VAL A 3 -3.52 7.13 -9.51
C VAL A 3 -4.22 6.30 -8.45
N LEU A 4 -4.06 4.98 -8.56
CA LEU A 4 -4.51 4.04 -7.54
C LEU A 4 -3.31 3.60 -6.69
N TYR A 5 -3.27 4.07 -5.46
CA TYR A 5 -2.30 3.65 -4.46
C TYR A 5 -2.74 2.31 -3.83
N CYS A 6 -1.78 1.41 -3.64
CA CYS A 6 -2.01 0.13 -2.97
C CYS A 6 -0.99 -0.03 -1.85
N THR A 7 -1.48 -0.02 -0.61
CA THR A 7 -0.62 -0.06 0.57
C THR A 7 -1.18 -0.97 1.67
N ASP A 8 -0.29 -1.68 2.36
CA ASP A 8 -0.56 -2.48 3.55
C ASP A 8 -0.53 -1.61 4.82
N THR A 9 -0.24 -0.31 4.70
CA THR A 9 -0.29 0.64 5.82
C THR A 9 -0.64 2.05 5.36
N TYR A 10 -1.51 2.72 6.11
CA TYR A 10 -2.01 4.06 5.79
C TYR A 10 -2.55 4.70 7.08
N PRO A 11 -2.71 6.04 7.16
CA PRO A 11 -3.30 6.65 8.33
C PRO A 11 -4.66 6.02 8.69
N PRO A 12 -4.96 5.83 9.98
CA PRO A 12 -4.31 6.40 11.16
C PRO A 12 -3.03 5.67 11.64
N GLN A 13 -2.56 4.62 10.97
CA GLN A 13 -1.34 3.93 11.42
C GLN A 13 -0.11 4.85 11.30
N VAL A 14 0.65 5.02 12.39
CA VAL A 14 1.81 5.92 12.44
C VAL A 14 3.08 5.16 12.12
N ASN A 15 3.58 5.32 10.89
CA ASN A 15 4.91 4.87 10.47
C ASN A 15 5.36 5.66 9.23
N GLY A 16 6.62 5.49 8.83
CA GLY A 16 7.21 6.21 7.70
C GLY A 16 6.47 5.99 6.37
N VAL A 17 6.11 4.73 6.04
CA VAL A 17 5.44 4.40 4.77
C VAL A 17 4.05 5.03 4.70
N SER A 18 3.27 4.89 5.78
CA SER A 18 1.95 5.47 5.92
C SER A 18 1.97 6.99 5.69
N ILE A 19 2.93 7.69 6.30
CA ILE A 19 3.05 9.15 6.21
C ILE A 19 3.55 9.60 4.85
N VAL A 20 4.61 8.99 4.32
CA VAL A 20 5.12 9.33 2.98
C VAL A 20 4.05 9.07 1.91
N THR A 21 3.29 7.98 2.03
CA THR A 21 2.17 7.70 1.11
C THR A 21 1.10 8.78 1.19
N ALA A 22 0.67 9.16 2.40
CA ALA A 22 -0.33 10.19 2.60
C ALA A 22 0.13 11.56 2.06
N LEU A 23 1.40 11.93 2.30
CA LEU A 23 2.00 13.15 1.76
C LEU A 23 2.07 13.13 0.22
N SER A 24 2.41 11.98 -0.37
CA SER A 24 2.40 11.81 -1.83
C SER A 24 1.00 11.98 -2.41
N VAL A 25 0.00 11.33 -1.81
CA VAL A 25 -1.41 11.44 -2.21
C VAL A 25 -1.90 12.89 -2.11
N ALA A 26 -1.63 13.57 -0.99
CA ALA A 26 -2.00 14.96 -0.80
C ALA A 26 -1.29 15.89 -1.80
N GLY A 27 0.01 15.69 -2.03
CA GLY A 27 0.79 16.45 -3.00
C GLY A 27 0.25 16.32 -4.42
N LEU A 28 -0.01 15.09 -4.89
CA LEU A 28 -0.57 14.86 -6.22
C LEU A 28 -2.00 15.39 -6.35
N THR A 29 -2.82 15.25 -5.31
CA THR A 29 -4.19 15.79 -5.32
C THR A 29 -4.20 17.32 -5.44
N ARG A 30 -3.28 18.01 -4.74
CA ARG A 30 -3.08 19.47 -4.87
C ARG A 30 -2.61 19.89 -6.27
N LEU A 31 -1.92 19.00 -6.98
CA LEU A 31 -1.56 19.19 -8.39
C LEU A 31 -2.70 18.87 -9.36
N GLY A 32 -3.90 18.58 -8.87
CA GLY A 32 -5.10 18.28 -9.67
C GLY A 32 -5.19 16.83 -10.16
N TRP A 33 -4.44 15.91 -9.57
CA TRP A 33 -4.55 14.49 -9.89
C TRP A 33 -5.64 13.82 -9.04
N GLU A 34 -6.39 12.92 -9.64
CA GLU A 34 -7.38 12.10 -8.94
C GLU A 34 -6.64 10.92 -8.26
N CYS A 35 -6.68 10.85 -6.94
CA CYS A 35 -6.02 9.78 -6.19
C CYS A 35 -7.04 8.91 -5.47
N ALA A 36 -6.84 7.59 -5.50
CA ALA A 36 -7.57 6.64 -4.67
C ALA A 36 -6.57 5.74 -3.93
N VAL A 37 -6.90 5.32 -2.70
CA VAL A 37 -6.01 4.55 -1.84
C VAL A 37 -6.68 3.26 -1.40
N LEU A 38 -6.05 2.13 -1.70
CA LEU A 38 -6.42 0.84 -1.11
C LEU A 38 -5.59 0.63 0.15
N ALA A 39 -6.26 0.43 1.28
CA ALA A 39 -5.62 0.29 2.60
C ALA A 39 -6.33 -0.74 3.49
N PRO A 40 -5.68 -1.25 4.55
CA PRO A 40 -6.36 -2.06 5.55
C PRO A 40 -7.38 -1.23 6.33
N ARG A 41 -8.50 -1.84 6.70
CA ARG A 41 -9.43 -1.25 7.67
C ARG A 41 -8.83 -1.31 9.08
N TYR A 42 -8.86 -0.20 9.79
CA TYR A 42 -8.44 -0.14 11.20
C TYR A 42 -9.65 -0.12 12.14
N PRO A 43 -9.52 -0.58 13.41
CA PRO A 43 -10.56 -0.44 14.41
C PRO A 43 -10.83 1.05 14.70
N ARG A 44 -12.11 1.40 14.89
CA ARG A 44 -12.58 2.78 15.13
C ARG A 44 -11.91 3.48 16.33
N ALA A 45 -11.44 2.74 17.34
CA ALA A 45 -10.77 3.31 18.51
C ALA A 45 -9.36 3.89 18.22
N THR A 46 -8.78 3.59 17.06
CA THR A 46 -7.45 4.08 16.65
C THR A 46 -7.51 5.46 15.96
N HIS A 47 -8.69 6.06 15.84
CA HIS A 47 -8.93 7.31 15.11
C HIS A 47 -8.62 8.58 15.90
N ALA A 48 -8.32 8.49 17.21
CA ALA A 48 -8.59 9.61 18.10
C ALA A 48 -7.54 10.73 18.20
N GLU A 49 -6.29 10.60 17.76
CA GLU A 49 -5.27 11.58 18.22
C GLU A 49 -4.27 12.13 17.18
N TRP A 50 -4.33 11.74 15.90
CA TRP A 50 -3.35 12.24 14.92
C TRP A 50 -3.92 12.55 13.53
N GLY A 51 -4.97 13.36 13.51
CA GLY A 51 -5.02 14.47 12.58
C GLY A 51 -6.04 14.38 11.45
N ASP A 52 -7.18 15.04 11.67
CA ASP A 52 -7.94 15.69 10.60
C ASP A 52 -7.02 16.55 9.69
N SER A 53 -5.88 17.03 10.20
CA SER A 53 -4.99 18.00 9.54
C SER A 53 -3.95 17.42 8.54
N VAL A 54 -3.62 16.12 8.57
CA VAL A 54 -2.70 15.52 7.57
C VAL A 54 -3.49 14.93 6.39
N VAL A 55 -4.73 14.51 6.65
CA VAL A 55 -5.64 13.93 5.66
C VAL A 55 -6.54 14.99 4.98
N ASP A 56 -6.61 16.22 5.52
CA ASP A 56 -7.26 17.39 4.90
C ASP A 56 -6.60 17.86 3.58
N GLY A 57 -5.56 17.17 3.12
CA GLY A 57 -4.74 17.55 1.97
C GLY A 57 -5.34 17.28 0.58
N GLY A 58 -6.51 16.65 0.47
CA GLY A 58 -7.19 16.48 -0.81
C GLY A 58 -8.19 15.31 -0.83
N ALA A 59 -9.22 15.43 -1.68
CA ALA A 59 -10.37 14.54 -1.83
C ALA A 59 -10.06 13.11 -2.35
N ALA A 60 -9.00 12.47 -1.84
CA ALA A 60 -8.64 11.13 -2.23
C ALA A 60 -9.62 10.09 -1.65
N GLU A 61 -10.16 9.23 -2.51
CA GLU A 61 -11.06 8.15 -2.09
C GLU A 61 -10.26 7.07 -1.36
N ILE A 62 -10.51 6.86 -0.06
CA ILE A 62 -9.91 5.77 0.72
C ILE A 62 -10.85 4.57 0.70
N ILE A 63 -10.35 3.44 0.20
CA ILE A 63 -11.10 2.20 0.01
C ILE A 63 -10.46 1.13 0.87
N ASP A 64 -11.10 0.88 2.01
CA ASP A 64 -10.56 -0.02 3.00
C ASP A 64 -11.00 -1.48 2.77
N PHE A 65 -10.14 -2.41 3.19
CA PHE A 65 -10.45 -3.85 3.16
C PHE A 65 -10.43 -4.44 4.57
N PRO A 66 -11.32 -5.40 4.87
CA PRO A 66 -11.28 -6.14 6.13
C PRO A 66 -9.87 -6.67 6.40
N SER A 67 -9.40 -6.42 7.62
CA SER A 67 -8.04 -6.76 8.04
C SER A 67 -8.06 -7.50 9.36
N VAL A 68 -7.04 -8.33 9.59
CA VAL A 68 -6.82 -9.04 10.85
C VAL A 68 -5.52 -8.58 11.48
N SER A 69 -5.46 -8.56 12.82
CA SER A 69 -4.22 -8.34 13.53
C SER A 69 -3.31 -9.55 13.43
N LEU A 70 -1.99 -9.33 13.39
CA LEU A 70 -1.04 -10.42 13.51
C LEU A 70 -0.93 -10.88 14.97
N PRO A 71 -0.76 -12.20 15.23
CA PRO A 71 -0.44 -12.68 16.56
C PRO A 71 0.82 -11.99 17.10
N ARG A 72 0.76 -11.48 18.34
CA ARG A 72 1.83 -10.73 19.03
C ARG A 72 2.14 -9.32 18.48
N TYR A 73 1.51 -8.90 17.38
CA TYR A 73 1.68 -7.57 16.79
C TYR A 73 0.30 -6.99 16.40
N PRO A 74 -0.56 -6.67 17.40
CA PRO A 74 -1.93 -6.22 17.17
C PRO A 74 -2.06 -4.93 16.35
N GLU A 75 -1.01 -4.11 16.35
CA GLU A 75 -0.86 -2.88 15.59
C GLU A 75 -0.64 -3.13 14.09
N ILE A 76 -0.12 -4.31 13.72
CA ILE A 76 0.06 -4.68 12.31
C ILE A 76 -1.23 -5.32 11.80
N ARG A 77 -1.78 -4.71 10.75
CA ARG A 77 -3.02 -5.14 10.10
C ARG A 77 -2.72 -5.78 8.77
N LEU A 78 -3.08 -7.05 8.64
CA LEU A 78 -2.99 -7.77 7.38
C LEU A 78 -4.36 -7.76 6.69
N ALA A 79 -4.41 -7.20 5.49
CA ALA A 79 -5.58 -7.25 4.62
C ALA A 79 -5.26 -8.06 3.37
N LEU A 80 -6.15 -9.01 3.03
CA LEU A 80 -6.01 -9.88 1.86
C LEU A 80 -7.29 -9.82 1.02
N PRO A 81 -7.55 -8.71 0.31
CA PRO A 81 -8.73 -8.61 -0.54
C PRO A 81 -8.79 -9.68 -1.63
N LYS A 82 -10.00 -9.98 -2.10
CA LYS A 82 -10.13 -10.85 -3.28
C LYS A 82 -9.60 -10.12 -4.50
N VAL A 83 -8.76 -10.79 -5.29
CA VAL A 83 -8.18 -10.22 -6.52
C VAL A 83 -9.29 -9.74 -7.47
N SER A 84 -10.39 -10.48 -7.61
CA SER A 84 -11.53 -10.07 -8.45
C SER A 84 -12.11 -8.73 -8.00
N SER A 85 -12.29 -8.53 -6.69
CA SER A 85 -12.80 -7.26 -6.15
C SER A 85 -11.89 -6.08 -6.50
N VAL A 86 -10.57 -6.25 -6.42
CA VAL A 86 -9.61 -5.19 -6.76
C VAL A 86 -9.53 -4.97 -8.28
N VAL A 87 -9.70 -6.01 -9.10
CA VAL A 87 -9.80 -5.86 -10.57
C VAL A 87 -11.05 -5.08 -10.96
N GLU A 88 -12.22 -5.42 -10.41
CA GLU A 88 -13.47 -4.69 -10.69
C GLU A 88 -13.39 -3.25 -10.19
N LEU A 89 -12.72 -3.03 -9.06
CA LEU A 89 -12.43 -1.71 -8.55
C LEU A 89 -11.56 -0.89 -9.52
N ALA A 90 -10.46 -1.47 -9.99
CA ALA A 90 -9.57 -0.82 -10.95
C ALA A 90 -10.30 -0.50 -12.26
N LYS A 91 -11.16 -1.40 -12.75
CA LYS A 91 -12.00 -1.14 -13.94
C LYS A 91 -12.98 0.02 -13.73
N ARG A 92 -13.57 0.15 -12.54
CA ARG A 92 -14.49 1.24 -12.22
C ARG A 92 -13.76 2.58 -12.11
N LEU A 93 -12.65 2.61 -11.37
CA LEU A 93 -11.85 3.83 -11.15
C LEU A 93 -11.14 4.28 -12.43
N ARG A 94 -10.76 3.33 -13.30
CA ARG A 94 -9.97 3.54 -14.52
C ARG A 94 -8.70 4.36 -14.23
N PRO A 95 -7.81 3.90 -13.33
CA PRO A 95 -6.60 4.63 -13.05
C PRO A 95 -5.64 4.54 -14.24
N ASP A 96 -4.94 5.64 -14.50
CA ASP A 96 -3.86 5.71 -15.50
C ASP A 96 -2.61 4.96 -14.99
N LEU A 97 -2.48 4.83 -13.66
CA LEU A 97 -1.33 4.26 -12.97
C LEU A 97 -1.74 3.58 -11.67
N VAL A 98 -1.17 2.39 -11.41
CA VAL A 98 -1.17 1.78 -10.08
C VAL A 98 0.19 2.01 -9.42
N HIS A 99 0.19 2.46 -8.17
CA HIS A 99 1.40 2.68 -7.37
C HIS A 99 1.34 1.81 -6.11
N CYS A 100 2.17 0.78 -6.05
CA CYS A 100 2.31 -0.05 -4.86
C CYS A 100 3.35 0.52 -3.89
N GLU A 101 2.92 0.87 -2.68
CA GLU A 101 3.81 1.41 -1.63
C GLU A 101 4.35 0.33 -0.70
N THR A 102 3.80 -0.88 -0.79
CA THR A 102 4.21 -2.03 0.02
C THR A 102 4.08 -3.29 -0.82
N GLU A 103 4.73 -4.36 -0.41
CA GLU A 103 4.90 -5.56 -1.21
C GLU A 103 4.00 -6.71 -0.77
N PHE A 104 3.20 -6.58 0.29
CA PHE A 104 2.46 -7.68 0.90
C PHE A 104 1.00 -7.74 0.45
N GLY A 105 0.03 -7.87 1.35
CA GLY A 105 -1.33 -8.26 1.00
C GLY A 105 -1.96 -7.38 -0.07
N ILE A 106 -2.23 -6.12 0.27
CA ILE A 106 -2.83 -5.14 -0.63
C ILE A 106 -1.85 -4.80 -1.76
N GLY A 107 -0.56 -4.63 -1.47
CA GLY A 107 0.45 -4.35 -2.49
C GLY A 107 0.49 -5.41 -3.60
N ARG A 108 0.55 -6.68 -3.22
CA ARG A 108 0.57 -7.85 -4.12
C ARG A 108 -0.72 -7.96 -4.91
N ILE A 109 -1.86 -7.77 -4.26
CA ILE A 109 -3.15 -7.85 -4.93
C ILE A 109 -3.32 -6.68 -5.92
N GLY A 110 -2.88 -5.47 -5.56
CA GLY A 110 -2.82 -4.31 -6.45
C GLY A 110 -1.95 -4.58 -7.68
N GLN A 111 -0.75 -5.12 -7.49
CA GLN A 111 0.13 -5.54 -8.59
C GLN A 111 -0.53 -6.57 -9.52
N VAL A 112 -1.20 -7.59 -8.97
CA VAL A 112 -1.92 -8.60 -9.78
C VAL A 112 -3.10 -7.98 -10.51
N ALA A 113 -3.86 -7.09 -9.87
CA ALA A 113 -4.99 -6.42 -10.46
C ALA A 113 -4.57 -5.48 -11.60
N ALA A 114 -3.49 -4.71 -11.42
CA ALA A 114 -2.91 -3.84 -12.45
C ALA A 114 -2.55 -4.66 -13.70
N ALA A 115 -1.86 -5.78 -13.52
CA ALA A 115 -1.49 -6.66 -14.63
C ALA A 115 -2.72 -7.23 -15.37
N ARG A 116 -3.76 -7.64 -14.64
CA ARG A 116 -5.00 -8.17 -15.24
C ARG A 116 -5.82 -7.11 -15.97
N ALA A 117 -5.75 -5.86 -15.52
CA ALA A 117 -6.46 -4.74 -16.12
C ALA A 117 -5.64 -4.00 -17.20
N GLY A 118 -4.39 -4.42 -17.45
CA GLY A 118 -3.50 -3.77 -18.42
C GLY A 118 -3.02 -2.38 -18.00
N ILE A 119 -3.08 -2.06 -16.71
CA ILE A 119 -2.72 -0.73 -16.18
C ILE A 119 -1.22 -0.70 -15.85
N PRO A 120 -0.49 0.36 -16.23
CA PRO A 120 0.89 0.58 -15.81
C PRO A 120 1.07 0.49 -14.29
N LEU A 121 2.13 -0.19 -13.85
CA LEU A 121 2.46 -0.35 -12.43
C LEU A 121 3.80 0.33 -12.12
N VAL A 122 3.85 1.09 -11.03
CA VAL A 122 5.09 1.51 -10.35
C VAL A 122 5.06 1.06 -8.89
N SER A 123 6.22 1.04 -8.23
CA SER A 123 6.30 0.68 -6.82
C SER A 123 7.33 1.51 -6.07
N SER A 124 7.15 1.69 -4.77
CA SER A 124 8.17 2.22 -3.85
C SER A 124 8.76 1.09 -3.03
N TYR A 125 10.05 1.18 -2.70
CA TYR A 125 10.74 0.26 -1.80
C TYR A 125 11.19 1.02 -0.55
N HIS A 126 10.39 0.92 0.51
CA HIS A 126 10.61 1.70 1.74
C HIS A 126 11.27 0.91 2.86
N THR A 127 11.20 -0.42 2.83
CA THR A 127 11.63 -1.26 3.96
C THR A 127 12.41 -2.47 3.49
N ASP A 128 13.64 -2.60 3.98
CA ASP A 128 14.44 -3.79 3.76
C ASP A 128 14.01 -4.93 4.70
N PHE A 129 12.95 -5.61 4.32
CA PHE A 129 12.43 -6.76 5.07
C PHE A 129 13.42 -7.92 5.20
N ALA A 130 14.38 -8.04 4.26
CA ALA A 130 15.40 -9.09 4.36
C ALA A 130 16.39 -8.78 5.48
N ARG A 131 16.80 -7.51 5.60
CA ARG A 131 17.62 -7.03 6.73
C ARG A 131 16.86 -7.08 8.05
N TYR A 132 15.57 -6.74 8.06
CA TYR A 132 14.73 -6.86 9.26
C TYR A 132 14.64 -8.33 9.72
N ALA A 133 14.37 -9.27 8.81
CA ALA A 133 14.29 -10.69 9.16
C ALA A 133 15.57 -11.18 9.86
N GLU A 134 16.74 -10.74 9.39
CA GLU A 134 18.03 -11.03 10.02
C GLU A 134 18.15 -10.40 11.41
N ALA A 135 17.80 -9.12 11.55
CA ALA A 135 17.84 -8.39 12.83
C ALA A 135 16.90 -8.99 13.89
N TYR A 136 15.77 -9.56 13.48
CA TYR A 136 14.81 -10.23 14.38
C TYR A 136 15.15 -11.72 14.65
N GLY A 137 16.36 -12.17 14.30
CA GLY A 137 16.81 -13.54 14.58
C GLY A 137 16.27 -14.59 13.62
N ALA A 138 15.58 -14.18 12.55
CA ALA A 138 15.07 -15.03 11.49
C ALA A 138 15.94 -14.95 10.22
N GLY A 139 17.27 -14.98 10.36
CA GLY A 139 18.21 -14.85 9.24
C GLY A 139 18.00 -15.88 8.12
N TRP A 140 17.43 -17.06 8.43
CA TRP A 140 17.02 -18.06 7.45
C TRP A 140 15.96 -17.56 6.46
N LEU A 141 15.20 -16.51 6.81
CA LEU A 141 14.24 -15.84 5.94
C LEU A 141 14.85 -14.77 5.02
N ARG A 142 16.11 -14.38 5.22
CA ARG A 142 16.76 -13.31 4.42
C ARG A 142 16.68 -13.58 2.91
N ALA A 143 17.12 -14.76 2.49
CA ALA A 143 17.12 -15.16 1.08
C ALA A 143 15.70 -15.28 0.47
N PRO A 144 14.73 -15.98 1.08
CA PRO A 144 13.38 -16.06 0.53
C PRO A 144 12.67 -14.70 0.50
N VAL A 145 12.84 -13.86 1.52
CA VAL A 145 12.27 -12.50 1.56
C VAL A 145 12.88 -11.63 0.46
N SER A 146 14.21 -11.60 0.33
CA SER A 146 14.88 -10.86 -0.73
C SER A 146 14.43 -11.30 -2.13
N ARG A 147 14.28 -12.62 -2.35
CA ARG A 147 13.78 -13.16 -3.61
C ARG A 147 12.33 -12.75 -3.88
N TYR A 148 11.48 -12.74 -2.86
CA TYR A 148 10.09 -12.29 -2.95
C TYR A 148 10.02 -10.81 -3.35
N ILE A 149 10.64 -9.95 -2.55
CA ILE A 149 10.65 -8.48 -2.74
C ILE A 149 11.26 -8.13 -4.11
N GLY A 150 12.40 -8.71 -4.46
CA GLY A 150 13.01 -8.50 -5.76
C GLY A 150 12.14 -8.97 -6.94
N ARG A 151 11.30 -9.99 -6.76
CA ARG A 151 10.33 -10.42 -7.78
C ARG A 151 9.11 -9.51 -7.83
N PHE A 152 8.70 -8.96 -6.70
CA PHE A 152 7.63 -7.98 -6.61
C PHE A 152 7.99 -6.74 -7.43
N HIS A 153 9.09 -6.06 -7.13
CA HIS A 153 9.46 -4.81 -7.80
C HIS A 153 9.85 -4.96 -9.27
N ARG A 154 10.37 -6.12 -9.69
CA ARG A 154 10.68 -6.39 -11.11
C ARG A 154 9.49 -6.34 -12.07
N ARG A 155 8.26 -6.33 -11.55
CA ARG A 155 7.04 -6.18 -12.36
C ARG A 155 6.61 -4.72 -12.55
N SER A 156 7.28 -3.78 -11.87
CA SER A 156 7.01 -2.36 -11.96
C SER A 156 7.80 -1.74 -13.12
N ARG A 157 7.22 -0.77 -13.83
CA ARG A 157 7.93 0.04 -14.84
C ARG A 157 9.05 0.87 -14.23
N ARG A 158 8.85 1.31 -12.99
CA ARG A 158 9.82 2.06 -12.19
C ARG A 158 9.69 1.67 -10.73
N VAL A 159 10.83 1.65 -10.04
CA VAL A 159 10.92 1.48 -8.60
C VAL A 159 11.46 2.79 -8.00
N TYR A 160 10.75 3.33 -7.02
CA TYR A 160 11.16 4.49 -6.22
C TYR A 160 11.76 4.01 -4.90
N THR A 161 12.68 4.81 -4.34
CA THR A 161 13.42 4.54 -3.10
C THR A 161 13.52 5.81 -2.29
#